data_AF-A0A523D9P2-F1
#
_entry.id   AF-A0A523D9P2-F1
#
_cell.length_a   1.000
_cell.length_b   1.000
_cell.length_c   1.000
_cell.angle_alpha   90.00
_cell.angle_beta   90.00
_cell.angle_gamma   90.00
#
_symmetry.space_group_name_H-M   'P 1'
#
loop_
_entity.id
_entity.type
_entity.pdbx_description
1 polymer ?
#
loop_
_entity_poly.entity_id
_entity_poly.type
_entity_poly.pdbx_seq_one_letter_code
_entity_poly.pdbx_strand_id
1 'polypeptide(L)' 'MTETQYIGKRIRSKEGPRHVSGGGQFVDDVSLPGMLHAVVLRSSYAHARMGHIDTRAALEVPGVVAVLTSEEVKRRSRP' A
#
# COMPACT_ATOMS: atom_id res chain seq x y z
N MET A 1 -21.91 -21.76 37.81
CA MET A 1 -21.29 -21.14 36.62
C MET A 1 -20.19 -22.06 36.16
N THR A 2 -20.26 -22.55 34.92
CA THR A 2 -19.26 -23.45 34.34
C THR A 2 -17.93 -22.71 34.14
N GLU A 3 -16.84 -23.35 34.54
CA GLU A 3 -15.51 -22.79 34.33
C GLU A 3 -15.21 -22.75 32.82
N THR A 4 -14.83 -21.57 32.34
CA THR A 4 -14.53 -21.36 30.91
C THR A 4 -13.03 -21.47 30.67
N GLN A 5 -12.66 -22.22 29.64
CA GLN A 5 -11.27 -22.52 29.31
C GLN A 5 -10.46 -21.27 28.95
N TYR A 6 -11.10 -20.28 28.32
CA TYR A 6 -10.40 -19.13 27.75
C TYR A 6 -10.89 -17.76 28.24
N ILE A 7 -12.16 -17.65 28.64
CA ILE A 7 -12.77 -16.36 28.99
C ILE A 7 -12.28 -15.93 30.38
N GLY A 8 -11.76 -14.70 30.47
CA GLY A 8 -11.26 -14.12 31.73
C GLY A 8 -9.91 -14.66 32.21
N LYS A 9 -9.26 -15.55 31.46
CA LYS A 9 -7.94 -16.11 31.80
C LYS A 9 -6.80 -15.26 31.20
N ARG A 10 -5.69 -15.11 31.92
CA ARG A 10 -4.46 -14.50 31.40
C ARG A 10 -3.76 -15.51 30.46
N ILE A 11 -4.01 -15.40 29.17
CA ILE A 11 -3.43 -16.27 28.14
C ILE A 11 -2.34 -15.52 27.38
N ARG A 12 -1.24 -16.20 27.05
CA ARG A 12 -0.18 -15.61 26.22
C ARG A 12 -0.68 -15.45 24.79
N SER A 13 -0.46 -14.28 24.21
CA SER A 13 -0.76 -14.03 22.80
C SER A 13 0.07 -14.96 21.92
N LYS A 14 -0.57 -15.64 20.96
CA LYS A 14 0.10 -16.45 19.94
C LYS A 14 1.02 -15.60 19.07
N GLU A 15 0.55 -14.41 18.70
CA GLU A 15 1.26 -13.53 17.77
C GLU A 15 2.25 -12.59 18.48
N GLY A 16 2.11 -12.43 19.80
CA GLY A 16 2.96 -11.57 20.61
C GLY A 16 4.46 -11.83 20.42
N PRO A 17 4.94 -13.07 20.61
CA PRO A 17 6.37 -13.39 20.49
C PRO A 17 7.00 -12.96 19.16
N ARG A 18 6.35 -13.23 18.02
CA ARG A 18 6.91 -12.85 16.71
C ARG A 18 6.92 -11.33 16.50
N HIS A 19 5.89 -10.60 16.96
CA HIS A 19 5.85 -9.15 16.77
C HIS A 19 6.84 -8.41 17.67
N VAL A 20 6.99 -8.82 18.94
CA VAL A 20 7.92 -8.14 19.88
C VAL A 20 9.39 -8.46 19.64
N SER A 21 9.69 -9.54 18.91
CA SER A 21 11.05 -9.94 18.57
C SER A 21 11.51 -9.45 17.19
N GLY A 22 10.66 -8.76 16.43
CA GLY A 22 10.95 -8.35 15.06
C GLY A 22 10.88 -9.50 14.04
N GLY A 23 10.37 -10.68 14.42
CA GLY A 23 10.17 -11.83 13.54
C GLY A 23 8.82 -11.84 12.81
N GLY A 24 7.98 -10.81 12.99
CA GLY A 24 6.77 -10.63 12.21
C GLY A 24 7.10 -10.04 10.84
N GLN A 25 6.43 -10.51 9.81
CA GLN A 25 6.52 -9.94 8.46
C GLN A 25 5.21 -9.21 8.13
N PHE A 26 5.33 -7.95 7.73
CA PHE A 26 4.26 -7.10 7.24
C PHE A 26 4.40 -6.90 5.73
N VAL A 27 3.40 -6.29 5.11
CA VAL A 27 3.38 -6.07 3.65
C VAL A 27 4.59 -5.27 3.17
N ASP A 28 5.06 -4.31 3.98
CA ASP A 28 6.20 -3.46 3.66
C ASP A 28 7.56 -4.19 3.78
N ASP A 29 7.58 -5.35 4.43
CA ASP A 29 8.77 -6.20 4.54
C ASP A 29 8.93 -7.13 3.34
N VAL A 30 7.98 -7.12 2.40
CA VAL A 30 8.00 -7.98 1.21
C VAL A 30 8.85 -7.33 0.12
N SER A 31 9.82 -8.08 -0.39
CA SER A 31 10.64 -7.69 -1.55
C SER A 31 10.62 -8.79 -2.59
N LEU A 32 10.24 -8.47 -3.82
CA LEU A 32 10.17 -9.41 -4.94
C LEU A 32 11.15 -9.01 -6.06
N PRO A 33 11.71 -9.98 -6.81
CA PRO A 33 12.48 -9.67 -8.00
C PRO A 33 11.67 -8.82 -8.99
N GLY A 34 12.24 -7.69 -9.43
CA GLY A 34 11.56 -6.78 -10.36
C GLY A 34 10.44 -5.93 -9.75
N MET A 35 10.33 -5.86 -8.42
CA MET A 35 9.35 -5.02 -7.74
C MET A 35 9.51 -3.54 -8.12
N LEU A 36 8.42 -2.93 -8.58
CA LEU A 36 8.33 -1.49 -8.82
C LEU A 36 7.78 -0.78 -7.58
N HIS A 37 8.18 0.47 -7.40
CA HIS A 37 7.65 1.34 -6.37
C HIS A 37 6.69 2.36 -6.99
N ALA A 38 5.62 2.69 -6.26
CA ALA A 38 4.62 3.66 -6.71
C ALA A 38 4.48 4.81 -5.71
N VAL A 39 4.18 5.99 -6.23
CA VAL A 39 3.83 7.17 -5.43
C VAL A 39 2.55 7.78 -5.99
N VAL A 40 1.67 8.23 -5.10
CA VAL A 40 0.41 8.87 -5.47
C VAL A 40 0.55 10.39 -5.34
N LEU A 41 0.53 11.09 -6.47
CA LEU A 41 0.41 12.55 -6.48
C LEU A 41 -1.02 12.94 -6.07
N ARG A 42 -1.14 13.71 -5.00
CA ARG A 42 -2.43 14.18 -4.45
C ARG A 42 -2.64 15.66 -4.76
N SER A 43 -3.91 16.07 -4.84
CA SER A 43 -4.29 17.47 -5.00
C SER A 43 -3.75 18.30 -3.82
N SER A 44 -3.14 19.44 -4.11
CA SER A 44 -2.79 20.47 -3.12
C SER A 44 -3.99 21.33 -2.70
N TYR A 45 -5.12 21.20 -3.40
CA TYR A 45 -6.35 21.95 -3.13
C TYR A 45 -7.41 21.04 -2.54
N ALA A 46 -8.14 21.55 -1.53
CA ALA A 46 -9.24 20.83 -0.89
C ALA A 46 -10.40 20.53 -1.86
N HIS A 47 -10.67 21.43 -2.80
CA HIS A 47 -11.67 21.25 -3.86
C HIS A 47 -11.26 22.00 -5.13
N ALA A 48 -11.21 21.30 -6.26
CA ALA A 48 -10.86 21.87 -7.56
C ALA A 48 -11.39 20.98 -8.69
N ARG A 49 -11.57 21.55 -9.88
CA ARG A 49 -11.76 20.77 -11.11
C ARG A 49 -10.39 20.50 -11.73
N MET A 50 -10.14 19.25 -12.13
CA MET A 50 -8.93 18.91 -12.88
C MET A 50 -9.08 19.39 -14.33
N GLY A 51 -8.22 20.32 -14.75
CA GLY A 51 -8.19 20.82 -16.12
C GLY A 51 -7.31 19.98 -17.03
N HIS A 52 -6.03 19.84 -16.69
CA HIS A 52 -5.04 19.11 -17.47
C HIS A 52 -4.01 18.44 -16.56
N ILE A 53 -3.46 17.30 -17.00
CA ILE A 53 -2.36 16.60 -16.32
C ILE A 53 -1.24 16.41 -17.35
N ASP A 54 -0.10 17.06 -17.15
CA ASP A 54 1.10 16.86 -17.97
C ASP A 54 2.02 15.81 -17.33
N THR A 55 2.26 14.71 -18.03
CA THR A 55 3.06 13.58 -17.53
C THR A 55 4.47 13.54 -18.13
N ARG A 56 4.80 14.42 -19.09
CA ARG A 56 6.05 14.34 -19.89
C ARG A 56 7.30 14.38 -19.03
N ALA A 57 7.40 15.39 -18.16
CA ALA A 57 8.55 15.55 -17.28
C ALA A 57 8.75 14.35 -16.35
N ALA A 58 7.65 13.74 -15.85
CA ALA A 58 7.75 12.55 -15.00
C ALA A 58 8.22 11.31 -15.78
N LEU A 59 7.77 11.15 -17.03
CA LEU A 59 8.20 10.04 -17.90
C LEU A 59 9.66 10.15 -18.35
N GLU A 60 10.23 11.36 -18.37
CA GLU A 60 11.64 11.60 -18.72
C GLU A 60 12.61 11.28 -17.56
N VAL A 61 12.11 11.11 -16.33
CA VAL A 61 12.95 10.79 -15.17
C VAL A 61 13.48 9.35 -15.30
N PRO A 62 14.81 9.14 -15.25
CA PRO A 62 15.39 7.80 -15.29
C PRO A 62 14.82 6.89 -14.21
N GLY A 63 14.38 5.69 -14.61
CA GLY A 63 13.80 4.69 -13.70
C GLY A 63 12.27 4.78 -13.52
N VAL A 64 11.61 5.82 -14.06
CA VAL A 64 10.14 5.84 -14.11
C VAL A 64 9.66 4.86 -15.16
N VAL A 65 8.87 3.87 -14.72
CA VAL A 65 8.33 2.83 -15.62
C VAL A 65 6.96 3.21 -16.19
N ALA A 66 6.15 3.96 -15.44
CA ALA A 66 4.82 4.40 -15.89
C ALA A 66 4.32 5.61 -15.09
N VAL A 67 3.46 6.41 -15.71
CA VAL A 67 2.65 7.43 -15.05
C VAL A 67 1.17 7.11 -15.30
N LEU A 68 0.43 6.78 -14.23
CA LEU A 68 -0.95 6.29 -14.33
C LEU A 68 -1.94 7.43 -14.06
N THR A 69 -2.52 7.97 -15.13
CA THR A 69 -3.63 8.93 -15.07
C THR A 69 -4.98 8.22 -15.27
N SER A 70 -6.09 8.94 -15.12
CA SER A 70 -7.42 8.39 -15.42
C SER A 70 -7.54 7.86 -16.85
N GLU A 71 -6.91 8.54 -17.82
CA GLU A 71 -6.87 8.12 -19.21
C GLU A 71 -6.08 6.82 -19.38
N GLU A 72 -4.95 6.69 -18.68
CA GLU A 72 -4.14 5.47 -18.72
C GLU A 72 -4.83 4.29 -18.05
N VAL A 73 -5.49 4.52 -16.91
CA VAL A 73 -6.31 3.51 -16.26
C VAL A 73 -7.41 3.06 -17.20
N LYS A 74 -8.16 3.97 -17.82
CA LYS A 74 -9.23 3.64 -18.77
C LYS A 74 -8.73 2.83 -19.97
N ARG A 75 -7.51 3.10 -20.46
CA ARG A 75 -6.89 2.32 -21.54
C ARG A 75 -6.53 0.89 -21.12
N ARG A 76 -6.01 0.73 -19.90
CA ARG A 76 -5.43 -0.55 -19.43
C ARG A 76 -6.42 -1.45 -18.73
N SER A 77 -7.39 -0.88 -18.01
CA SER A 77 -8.43 -1.66 -17.38
C SER A 77 -9.51 -2.00 -18.40
N ARG A 78 -9.90 -3.28 -18.43
CA ARG A 78 -11.15 -3.73 -19.05
C ARG A 78 -12.16 -3.86 -17.92
N PRO A 79 -12.92 -2.80 -17.60
CA PRO A 79 -13.90 -2.84 -16.52
C PRO A 79 -15.01 -3.86 -16.80
#